data_AF-A0A371G8M2-F1
#
_entry.id   AF-A0A371G8M2-F1
#
_cell.length_a   1.000
_cell.length_b   1.000
_cell.length_c   1.000
_cell.angle_alpha   90.00
_cell.angle_beta   90.00
_cell.angle_gamma   90.00
#
_symmetry.space_group_name_H-M   'P 1'
#
loop_
_entity.id
_entity.type
_entity.pdbx_description
1 polymer ?
#
loop_
_entity_poly.entity_id
_entity_poly.type
_entity_poly.pdbx_seq_one_letter_code
_entity_poly.pdbx_strand_id
1 'polypeptide(L)'
;MVTWMVDYFYNRVLNVITKYTVNRHYESLNEETGGMNDVLYRLYSITGDSKHLFLAHLFDKPCFLGLLSVKVMITVFYMTE
;
A
#
# COMPACT_ATOMS: atom_id res chain seq x y z
N MET A 1 19.41 -4.33 6.97
CA MET A 1 19.53 -3.26 5.95
C MET A 1 18.16 -2.91 5.35
N VAL A 2 17.43 -3.86 4.75
CA VAL A 2 16.12 -3.58 4.12
C VAL A 2 15.04 -3.16 5.13
N THR A 3 14.98 -3.76 6.31
CA THR A 3 14.01 -3.40 7.37
C THR A 3 14.11 -1.95 7.83
N TRP A 4 15.35 -1.42 7.95
CA TRP A 4 15.58 -0.02 8.31
C TRP A 4 15.10 0.95 7.23
N MET A 5 15.22 0.55 5.96
CA MET A 5 14.70 1.32 4.83
C MET A 5 13.17 1.43 4.94
N VAL A 6 12.50 0.35 5.34
CA VAL A 6 11.05 0.35 5.54
C VAL A 6 10.64 1.25 6.70
N ASP A 7 11.36 1.25 7.81
CA ASP A 7 11.11 2.18 8.92
C ASP A 7 11.27 3.65 8.47
N TYR A 8 12.29 3.95 7.68
CA TYR A 8 12.48 5.27 7.10
C TYR A 8 11.29 5.68 6.21
N PHE A 9 10.89 4.81 5.27
CA PHE A 9 9.75 5.08 4.38
C PHE A 9 8.45 5.22 5.14
N TYR A 10 8.18 4.34 6.09
CA TYR A 10 7.00 4.37 6.94
C TYR A 10 6.84 5.73 7.62
N ASN A 11 7.91 6.24 8.24
CA ASN A 11 7.89 7.55 8.88
C ASN A 11 7.67 8.70 7.88
N ARG A 12 8.22 8.62 6.66
CA ARG A 12 7.98 9.66 5.64
C ARG A 12 6.55 9.64 5.13
N VAL A 13 6.01 8.47 4.83
CA VAL A 13 4.62 8.32 4.35
C VAL A 13 3.65 8.82 5.40
N LEU A 14 3.84 8.43 6.67
CA LEU A 14 3.02 8.95 7.77
C LEU A 14 3.12 10.47 7.91
N ASN A 15 4.32 11.05 7.80
CA ASN A 15 4.49 12.49 7.86
C ASN A 15 3.77 13.21 6.70
N VAL A 16 3.82 12.66 5.48
CA VAL A 16 3.10 13.22 4.33
C VAL A 16 1.59 13.14 4.54
N ILE A 17 1.08 11.99 4.97
CA ILE A 17 -0.35 11.79 5.21
C ILE A 17 -0.84 12.72 6.33
N THR A 18 -0.09 12.82 7.42
CA THR A 18 -0.43 13.67 8.58
C THR A 18 -0.40 15.15 8.23
N LYS A 19 0.56 15.59 7.40
CA LYS A 19 0.71 17.00 7.02
C LYS A 19 -0.23 17.43 5.90
N TYR A 20 -0.54 16.53 4.97
CA TYR A 20 -1.36 16.80 3.81
C TYR A 20 -2.61 15.93 3.86
N THR A 21 -2.66 14.85 3.09
CA THR A 21 -3.76 13.88 3.08
C THR A 21 -3.26 12.57 2.47
N VAL A 22 -4.05 11.49 2.61
CA VAL A 22 -3.82 10.22 1.90
C VAL A 22 -3.92 10.41 0.38
N ASN A 23 -4.82 11.26 -0.13
CA ASN A 23 -4.93 11.52 -1.56
C ASN A 23 -3.65 12.13 -2.13
N ARG A 24 -3.00 13.04 -1.40
CA ARG A 24 -1.73 13.63 -1.83
C ARG A 24 -0.62 12.58 -1.95
N HIS A 25 -0.59 11.61 -1.04
CA HIS A 25 0.32 10.46 -1.16
C HIS A 25 0.03 9.67 -2.45
N TYR A 26 -1.23 9.34 -2.73
CA TYR A 26 -1.60 8.64 -3.97
C TYR A 26 -1.33 9.42 -5.25
N GLU A 27 -1.40 10.75 -5.23
CA GLU A 27 -0.97 11.58 -6.36
C GLU A 27 0.52 11.41 -6.63
N SER A 28 1.36 11.36 -5.58
CA SER A 28 2.81 11.19 -5.75
C SER A 28 3.19 9.85 -6.37
N LEU A 29 2.41 8.80 -6.10
CA LEU A 29 2.59 7.48 -6.71
C LEU A 29 2.32 7.47 -8.24
N ASN A 30 1.71 8.52 -8.81
CA ASN A 30 1.57 8.62 -10.27
C ASN A 30 2.89 8.92 -10.98
N GLU A 31 3.87 9.49 -10.28
CA GLU A 31 5.18 9.84 -10.84
C GLU A 31 6.25 8.75 -10.60
N GLU A 32 5.91 7.72 -9.82
CA GLU A 32 6.80 6.60 -9.51
C GLU A 32 6.63 5.46 -10.50
N THR A 33 7.74 4.84 -10.91
CA THR A 33 7.72 3.49 -11.50
C THR A 33 7.47 2.49 -10.36
N GLY A 34 6.23 2.01 -10.22
CA GLY A 34 5.77 1.18 -9.09
C GLY A 34 6.51 -0.14 -8.84
N GLY A 35 5.90 -1.03 -8.03
CA GLY A 35 6.51 -2.30 -7.59
C GLY A 35 7.04 -2.29 -6.15
N MET A 36 6.94 -1.15 -5.46
CA MET A 36 7.27 -1.05 -4.03
C MET A 36 6.33 -1.89 -3.15
N ASN A 37 5.05 -2.01 -3.51
CA ASN A 37 4.07 -2.85 -2.82
C ASN A 37 4.49 -4.33 -2.82
N ASP A 38 4.93 -4.87 -3.96
CA ASP A 38 5.37 -6.28 -4.09
C ASP A 38 6.58 -6.59 -3.19
N VAL A 39 7.53 -5.65 -3.12
CA VAL A 39 8.70 -5.77 -2.22
C VAL A 39 8.26 -5.81 -0.76
N LEU A 40 7.32 -4.95 -0.37
CA LEU A 40 6.79 -4.89 0.99
C LEU A 40 5.97 -6.12 1.36
N TYR A 41 5.17 -6.66 0.44
CA TYR A 41 4.46 -7.94 0.62
C TYR A 41 5.42 -9.11 0.81
N ARG A 42 6.46 -9.20 -0.02
CA ARG A 42 7.47 -10.24 0.12
C ARG A 42 8.24 -10.09 1.43
N LEU A 43 8.55 -8.86 1.83
CA LEU A 43 9.22 -8.62 3.11
C LEU A 43 8.33 -9.04 4.30
N TYR A 44 7.03 -8.75 4.25
CA TYR A 44 6.07 -9.24 5.24
C TYR A 44 6.06 -10.78 5.31
N SER A 45 6.08 -11.48 4.18
CA SER A 45 6.12 -12.95 4.18
C SER A 45 7.38 -13.53 4.85
N ILE A 46 8.48 -12.78 4.88
CA ILE A 46 9.74 -13.20 5.48
C ILE A 46 9.80 -12.82 6.97
N THR A 47 9.34 -11.62 7.32
CA THR A 47 9.53 -11.08 8.68
C THR A 47 8.31 -11.24 9.59
N GLY A 48 7.10 -11.38 9.03
CA GLY A 48 5.84 -11.40 9.78
C GLY A 48 5.43 -10.05 10.38
N ASP A 49 6.14 -8.96 10.09
CA ASP A 49 5.88 -7.63 10.67
C ASP A 49 4.72 -6.93 9.96
N SER A 50 3.63 -6.70 10.69
CA SER A 50 2.42 -6.04 10.18
C SER A 50 2.66 -4.62 9.66
N LYS A 51 3.73 -3.94 10.08
CA LYS A 51 4.12 -2.64 9.53
C LYS A 51 4.42 -2.72 8.03
N HIS A 52 5.06 -3.81 7.60
CA HIS A 52 5.36 -4.02 6.18
C HIS A 52 4.09 -4.20 5.36
N LEU A 53 3.12 -4.94 5.91
CA LEU A 53 1.82 -5.17 5.30
C LEU A 53 1.01 -3.86 5.20
N PHE A 54 0.95 -3.09 6.29
CA PHE A 54 0.26 -1.80 6.30
C PHE A 54 0.85 -0.84 5.28
N LEU A 55 2.19 -0.76 5.22
CA LEU A 55 2.85 0.09 4.23
C LEU A 55 2.57 -0.42 2.81
N ALA A 56 2.59 -1.73 2.55
CA ALA A 56 2.27 -2.30 1.24
C ALA A 56 0.90 -1.82 0.73
N HIS A 57 -0.12 -1.84 1.59
CA HIS A 57 -1.46 -1.36 1.25
C HIS A 57 -1.52 0.14 0.94
N LEU A 58 -0.66 0.97 1.55
CA LEU A 58 -0.57 2.39 1.20
C LEU A 58 0.06 2.63 -0.18
N PHE A 59 0.77 1.65 -0.73
CA PHE A 59 1.27 1.68 -2.11
C PHE A 59 0.28 1.06 -3.11
N ASP A 60 -0.77 0.36 -2.63
CA ASP A 60 -1.86 -0.15 -3.46
C ASP A 60 -2.86 0.97 -3.77
N LYS A 61 -2.51 1.81 -4.75
CA LYS A 61 -3.44 2.85 -5.20
C LYS A 61 -4.70 2.20 -5.78
N PRO A 62 -5.92 2.64 -5.37
CA PRO A 62 -7.17 2.03 -5.84
C PRO A 62 -7.36 2.09 -7.37
N CYS A 63 -6.72 3.03 -8.07
CA CYS A 63 -6.77 3.06 -9.54
C CYS A 63 -5.88 2.01 -10.22
N PHE A 64 -4.86 1.45 -9.55
CA PHE A 64 -4.02 0.36 -10.08
C PHE A 64 -4.73 -1.00 -10.05
N LEU A 65 -5.67 -1.15 -9.11
CA LEU A 65 -6.46 -2.37 -8.92
C LEU A 65 -7.55 -2.55 -10.01
N GLY A 66 -7.82 -1.52 -10.82
CA GLY A 66 -8.68 -1.56 -12.00
C GLY A 66 -10.14 -1.99 -11.73
N LEU A 67 -10.92 -2.13 -12.80
CA LEU A 67 -12.32 -2.61 -12.75
C LEU A 67 -12.45 -4.04 -12.20
N LEU A 68 -11.38 -4.83 -12.27
CA LEU A 68 -11.38 -6.23 -11.79
C LEU A 68 -11.43 -6.31 -10.27
N SER A 69 -10.75 -5.43 -9.54
CA SER A 69 -10.85 -5.40 -8.07
C SER A 69 -12.20 -4.89 -7.58
N VAL A 70 -12.86 -4.00 -8.31
CA VAL A 70 -14.24 -3.57 -8.01
C VAL A 70 -15.20 -4.76 -8.12
N LYS A 71 -15.01 -5.63 -9.12
CA LYS A 71 -15.84 -6.83 -9.29
C LYS A 71 -15.66 -7.83 -8.14
N VAL A 72 -14.43 -8.04 -7.66
CA VAL A 72 -14.16 -8.93 -6.51
C VAL A 72 -14.75 -8.36 -5.22
N MET A 73 -14.60 -7.05 -4.96
CA MET A 73 -15.18 -6.41 -3.78
C MET A 73 -16.70 -6.52 -3.74
N ILE A 74 -17.37 -6.34 -4.90
CA ILE A 74 -18.82 -6.53 -5.04
C ILE A 74 -19.20 -8.00 -4.83
N THR A 75 -18.52 -8.95 -5.47
CA THR A 75 -18.83 -10.37 -5.34
C THR A 75 -18.61 -10.90 -3.92
N VAL A 76 -17.60 -10.42 -3.20
CA VAL A 76 -17.39 -10.77 -1.78
C VAL A 76 -18.52 -10.23 -0.91
N PHE A 77 -18.98 -9.00 -1.16
CA PHE A 77 -20.12 -8.42 -0.44
C PHE A 77 -21.42 -9.22 -0.62
N TYR A 78 -21.65 -9.77 -1.82
CA TYR A 78 -22.81 -10.62 -2.12
C TYR A 78 -22.66 -12.09 -1.71
N MET A 79 -21.48 -12.54 -1.26
CA MET A 79 -21.27 -13.89 -0.70
C MET A 79 -21.23 -13.91 0.83
N THR A 80 -21.33 -12.74 1.47
CA THR A 80 -21.44 -12.59 2.93
C THR A 80 -22.85 -12.20 3.39
N GLU A 81 -23.87 -12.51 2.57
CA GLU A 81 -25.28 -12.54 2.97
C GLU A 81 -25.88 -13.93 2.76
#